data_AF-A0A9W8ASM8-F1
#
_entry.id   AF-A0A9W8ASM8-F1
#
_cell.length_a   1.000
_cell.length_b   1.000
_cell.length_c   1.000
_cell.angle_alpha   90.00
_cell.angle_beta   90.00
_cell.angle_gamma   90.00
#
_symmetry.space_group_name_H-M   'P 1'
#
loop_
_entity.id
_entity.type
_entity.pdbx_description
1 polymer ?
#
loop_
_entity_poly.entity_id
_entity_poly.type
_entity_poly.pdbx_seq_one_letter_code
_entity_poly.pdbx_strand_id
1 'polypeptide(L)'
;MYDYSLDMWSLGCMFASMIFRKEPFFHGQDNYDQLVKIAQVLGTDELTNYLRKYNIVLRKEYNGILGCYPCKPWVKFVNMDNSRYISPEALDFLDRLLKYDHQARLTCQEAMAHPYFDPVKAKEGNSGAV
;
A
#
# COMPACT_ATOMS: atom_id res chain seq x y z
N MET A 1 -15.36 7.43 11.30
CA MET A 1 -15.47 8.26 10.09
C MET A 1 -14.41 7.71 9.14
N TYR A 2 -14.81 6.99 8.09
CA TYR A 2 -13.89 6.51 7.06
C TYR A 2 -13.54 7.72 6.21
N ASP A 3 -12.49 8.44 6.63
CA ASP A 3 -12.16 9.78 6.13
C ASP A 3 -10.89 9.68 5.31
N TYR A 4 -10.92 10.15 4.05
CA TYR A 4 -9.89 10.30 2.98
C TYR A 4 -8.79 9.21 2.81
N SER A 5 -8.26 8.67 3.88
CA SER A 5 -7.33 7.53 3.98
C SER A 5 -7.76 6.27 3.23
N LEU A 6 -9.06 6.08 2.94
CA LEU A 6 -9.54 4.98 2.08
C LEU A 6 -9.12 5.19 0.62
N ASP A 7 -9.19 6.43 0.13
CA ASP A 7 -8.74 6.79 -1.21
C ASP A 7 -7.22 6.62 -1.32
N MET A 8 -6.48 6.94 -0.26
CA MET A 8 -5.02 6.75 -0.20
C MET A 8 -4.62 5.27 -0.25
N TRP A 9 -5.42 4.37 0.33
CA TRP A 9 -5.22 2.93 0.18
C TRP A 9 -5.46 2.47 -1.26
N SER A 10 -6.55 2.96 -1.87
CA SER A 10 -6.88 2.65 -3.27
C SER A 10 -5.78 3.14 -4.22
N LEU A 11 -5.25 4.35 -3.98
CA LEU A 11 -4.08 4.90 -4.67
C LEU A 11 -2.86 3.99 -4.49
N GLY A 12 -2.58 3.52 -3.27
CA GLY A 12 -1.49 2.58 -3.01
C GLY A 12 -1.64 1.27 -3.78
N CYS A 13 -2.86 0.72 -3.88
CA CYS A 13 -3.13 -0.50 -4.64
C CYS A 13 -2.91 -0.28 -6.15
N MET A 14 -3.35 0.85 -6.70
CA MET A 14 -3.08 1.21 -8.09
C MET A 14 -1.59 1.41 -8.33
N PHE A 15 -0.92 2.15 -7.46
CA PHE A 15 0.51 2.42 -7.54
C PHE A 15 1.33 1.13 -7.51
N ALA A 16 1.04 0.22 -6.57
CA ALA A 16 1.65 -1.11 -6.53
C ALA A 16 1.43 -1.88 -7.85
N SER A 17 0.21 -1.86 -8.39
CA SER A 17 -0.11 -2.56 -9.63
C SER A 17 0.69 -2.01 -10.82
N MET A 18 0.89 -0.69 -10.88
CA MET A 18 1.69 -0.02 -11.91
C MET A 18 3.18 -0.37 -11.78
N ILE A 19 3.80 -0.13 -10.62
CA ILE A 19 5.25 -0.28 -10.46
C ILE A 19 5.69 -1.75 -10.49
N PHE A 20 4.85 -2.67 -10.01
CA PHE A 20 5.17 -4.11 -10.04
C PHE A 20 4.67 -4.81 -11.31
N ARG A 21 3.96 -4.11 -12.20
CA ARG A 21 3.38 -4.66 -13.43
C ARG A 21 2.47 -5.87 -13.16
N LYS A 22 1.68 -5.80 -12.08
CA LYS A 22 0.81 -6.88 -11.61
C LYS A 22 -0.58 -6.33 -11.32
N GLU A 23 -1.54 -6.66 -12.18
CA GLU A 23 -2.90 -6.13 -12.10
C GLU A 23 -3.93 -7.26 -11.92
N PRO A 24 -4.74 -7.25 -10.84
CA PRO A 24 -4.60 -6.43 -9.63
C PRO A 24 -3.45 -6.93 -8.72
N PHE A 25 -2.81 -6.02 -7.97
CA PHE A 25 -1.72 -6.39 -7.07
C PHE A 25 -2.17 -7.38 -5.97
N PHE A 26 -3.28 -7.05 -5.32
CA PHE A 26 -4.01 -7.92 -4.39
C PHE A 26 -5.19 -8.57 -5.13
N HIS A 27 -5.04 -9.85 -5.49
CA HIS A 27 -6.03 -10.59 -6.27
C HIS A 27 -6.79 -11.58 -5.39
N GLY A 28 -7.80 -11.09 -4.69
CA GLY A 28 -8.75 -11.89 -3.92
C GLY A 28 -9.95 -12.34 -4.75
N GLN A 29 -10.42 -13.56 -4.53
CA GLN A 29 -11.62 -14.10 -5.20
C GLN A 29 -12.93 -13.56 -4.62
N ASP A 30 -12.92 -13.21 -3.34
CA ASP A 30 -14.02 -12.59 -2.61
C ASP A 30 -13.47 -11.63 -1.54
N ASN A 31 -14.36 -11.00 -0.76
CA ASN A 31 -13.96 -10.04 0.28
C ASN A 31 -13.10 -10.68 1.38
N TYR A 32 -13.29 -11.96 1.68
CA TYR A 32 -12.54 -12.67 2.72
C TYR A 32 -11.14 -13.02 2.21
N ASP A 33 -11.04 -13.59 1.01
CA ASP A 33 -9.77 -13.89 0.35
C ASP A 33 -8.97 -12.60 0.07
N GLN A 34 -9.65 -11.48 -0.24
CA GLN A 34 -8.99 -10.19 -0.41
C GLN A 34 -8.20 -9.78 0.84
N LEU A 35 -8.78 -9.92 2.04
CA LEU A 35 -8.06 -9.62 3.28
C LEU A 35 -6.89 -10.59 3.50
N VAL A 36 -7.06 -11.87 3.15
CA VAL A 36 -5.99 -12.86 3.21
C VAL A 36 -4.83 -12.49 2.28
N LYS A 37 -5.10 -12.05 1.03
CA LYS A 37 -4.03 -11.59 0.12
C LYS A 37 -3.27 -10.39 0.66
N ILE A 38 -3.97 -9.46 1.31
CA ILE A 38 -3.33 -8.30 1.96
C ILE A 38 -2.44 -8.77 3.12
N ALA A 39 -2.96 -9.65 3.98
CA ALA A 39 -2.23 -10.24 5.12
C ALA A 39 -0.99 -11.04 4.69
N GLN A 40 -1.04 -11.70 3.53
CA GLN A 40 0.13 -12.39 2.98
C GLN A 40 1.26 -11.46 2.52
N VAL A 41 1.01 -10.15 2.40
CA VAL A 41 2.01 -9.15 2.01
C VAL A 41 2.40 -8.27 3.20
N LEU A 42 1.43 -7.64 3.86
CA LEU A 42 1.69 -6.72 4.98
C LEU A 42 1.93 -7.45 6.32
N GLY A 43 1.61 -8.74 6.38
CA GLY A 43 1.76 -9.55 7.57
C GLY A 43 0.57 -9.48 8.52
N THR A 44 0.48 -10.48 9.39
CA THR A 44 -0.66 -10.66 10.31
C THR A 44 -0.49 -9.94 11.63
N ASP A 45 0.75 -9.61 11.99
CA ASP A 45 1.06 -8.91 13.23
C ASP A 45 0.56 -7.47 13.21
N GLU A 46 0.79 -6.76 12.09
CA GLU A 46 0.25 -5.40 11.91
C GLU A 46 -1.28 -5.39 11.87
N LEU A 47 -1.90 -6.37 11.19
CA LEU A 47 -3.35 -6.53 11.18
C LEU A 47 -3.88 -6.74 12.61
N THR A 48 -3.23 -7.60 13.40
CA THR A 48 -3.62 -7.87 14.79
C THR A 48 -3.49 -6.61 15.66
N ASN A 49 -2.42 -5.84 15.48
CA ASN A 49 -2.23 -4.57 16.17
C ASN A 49 -3.31 -3.55 15.81
N TYR A 50 -3.69 -3.47 14.53
CA TYR A 50 -4.79 -2.63 14.06
C TYR A 50 -6.12 -3.03 14.70
N LEU A 51 -6.46 -4.32 14.67
CA LEU A 51 -7.70 -4.83 15.27
C LEU A 51 -7.75 -4.54 16.77
N ARG A 52 -6.64 -4.71 17.49
CA ARG A 52 -6.53 -4.37 18.92
C ARG A 52 -6.69 -2.87 19.16
N LYS A 53 -6.00 -2.02 18.38
CA LYS A 53 -6.04 -0.55 18.52
C LYS A 53 -7.47 0.00 18.39
N TYR A 54 -8.24 -0.53 17.46
CA TYR A 54 -9.60 -0.06 17.17
C TYR A 54 -10.71 -0.94 17.78
N ASN A 55 -10.34 -1.93 18.60
CA ASN A 55 -11.25 -2.90 19.21
C ASN A 55 -12.20 -3.57 18.19
N ILE A 56 -11.65 -3.97 17.05
CA ILE A 56 -12.39 -4.60 15.95
C ILE A 56 -12.35 -6.12 16.13
N VAL A 57 -13.53 -6.75 16.14
CA VAL A 57 -13.66 -8.20 16.15
C VAL A 57 -13.76 -8.71 14.72
N LEU A 58 -12.78 -9.50 14.28
CA LEU A 58 -12.86 -10.21 13.01
C LEU A 58 -14.02 -11.21 13.05
N ARG A 59 -14.73 -11.34 11.92
CA ARG A 59 -15.80 -12.33 11.81
C ARG A 59 -15.23 -13.75 11.85
N LYS A 60 -16.02 -14.72 12.32
CA LYS A 60 -15.57 -16.11 12.58
C LYS A 60 -15.08 -16.82 11.31
N GLU A 61 -15.56 -16.40 10.15
CA GLU A 61 -15.16 -16.86 8.83
C GLU A 61 -13.65 -16.70 8.59
N TYR A 62 -12.99 -15.74 9.27
CA TYR A 62 -11.55 -15.53 9.18
C TYR A 62 -10.71 -16.55 9.98
N ASN A 63 -11.28 -17.21 10.99
CA ASN A 63 -10.52 -18.07 11.91
C ASN A 63 -9.88 -19.30 11.23
N GLY A 64 -10.35 -19.70 10.04
CA GLY A 64 -9.82 -20.82 9.28
C GLY A 64 -8.99 -20.45 8.05
N ILE A 65 -9.06 -19.19 7.61
CA ILE A 65 -8.42 -18.72 6.36
C ILE A 65 -7.28 -17.74 6.60
N LEU A 66 -7.29 -17.03 7.74
CA LEU A 66 -6.26 -16.09 8.12
C LEU A 66 -5.16 -16.84 8.89
N GLY A 67 -4.10 -17.24 8.18
CA GLY A 67 -2.90 -17.83 8.80
C GLY A 67 -2.02 -16.79 9.50
N CYS A 68 -0.84 -17.22 9.94
CA CYS A 68 0.23 -16.32 10.39
C CYS A 68 1.18 -16.04 9.21
N TYR A 69 1.35 -14.77 8.87
CA TYR A 69 2.17 -14.34 7.74
C TYR A 69 3.16 -13.26 8.19
N PRO A 70 4.46 -13.43 7.92
CA PRO A 70 5.42 -12.35 8.15
C PRO A 70 5.23 -11.25 7.09
N CYS A 71 5.52 -10.00 7.47
CA CYS A 71 5.56 -8.89 6.52
C CYS A 71 6.62 -9.18 5.44
N LYS A 72 6.22 -9.04 4.17
CA LYS A 72 7.11 -9.24 3.02
C LYS A 72 7.72 -7.90 2.61
N PRO A 73 9.06 -7.79 2.55
CA PRO A 73 9.67 -6.56 2.09
C PRO A 73 9.36 -6.37 0.60
N TRP A 74 9.05 -5.13 0.20
CA TRP A 74 8.60 -4.79 -1.15
C TRP A 74 9.57 -5.22 -2.25
N VAL A 75 10.87 -5.28 -1.94
CA VAL A 75 11.92 -5.77 -2.84
C VAL A 75 11.68 -7.21 -3.34
N LYS A 76 10.89 -8.03 -2.63
CA LYS A 76 10.55 -9.39 -3.08
C LYS A 76 9.62 -9.42 -4.31
N PHE A 77 8.94 -8.31 -4.62
CA PHE A 77 8.07 -8.20 -5.78
C PHE A 77 8.79 -7.61 -7.01
N VAL A 78 10.07 -7.25 -6.86
CA VAL A 78 10.93 -6.75 -7.93
C VAL A 78 11.40 -7.91 -8.80
N ASN A 79 11.26 -7.78 -10.11
CA ASN A 79 11.75 -8.72 -11.11
C ASN A 79 12.39 -7.96 -12.29
N MET A 80 12.95 -8.69 -13.27
CA MET A 80 13.62 -8.07 -14.41
C MET A 80 12.69 -7.16 -15.21
N ASP A 81 11.41 -7.52 -15.35
CA ASP A 81 10.45 -6.79 -16.19
C ASP A 81 9.99 -5.45 -15.59
N ASN A 82 10.02 -5.35 -14.25
CA ASN A 82 9.53 -4.19 -13.51
C ASN A 82 10.64 -3.35 -12.85
N SER A 83 11.87 -3.87 -12.76
CA SER A 83 13.02 -3.21 -12.11
C SER A 83 13.23 -1.75 -12.55
N ARG A 84 13.03 -1.43 -13.83
CA ARG A 84 13.15 -0.07 -14.39
C ARG A 84 12.16 0.95 -13.84
N TYR A 85 11.06 0.50 -13.24
CA TYR A 85 10.01 1.36 -12.67
C TYR A 85 10.16 1.52 -11.15
N ILE A 86 11.15 0.86 -10.55
CA ILE A 86 11.27 0.76 -9.10
C ILE A 86 12.50 1.53 -8.65
N SER A 87 12.27 2.50 -7.76
CA SER A 87 13.31 3.23 -7.04
C SER A 87 13.09 3.07 -5.53
N PRO A 88 14.10 3.33 -4.68
CA PRO A 88 13.94 3.35 -3.23
C PRO A 88 12.80 4.27 -2.77
N GLU A 89 12.66 5.44 -3.41
CA GLU A 89 11.61 6.42 -3.12
C GLU A 89 10.23 5.91 -3.52
N ALA A 90 10.13 5.14 -4.60
CA ALA A 90 8.88 4.50 -5.01
C ALA A 90 8.43 3.46 -3.96
N LEU A 91 9.37 2.66 -3.44
CA LEU A 91 9.06 1.67 -2.41
C LEU A 91 8.70 2.32 -1.07
N ASP A 92 9.41 3.39 -0.66
CA ASP A 92 9.07 4.17 0.55
C ASP A 92 7.68 4.81 0.41
N PHE A 93 7.40 5.41 -0.75
CA PHE A 93 6.09 5.99 -1.01
C PHE A 93 4.97 4.96 -0.89
N LEU A 94 5.16 3.77 -1.50
CA LEU A 94 4.20 2.68 -1.44
C LEU A 94 3.99 2.18 0.00
N ASP A 95 5.08 2.00 0.75
CA ASP A 95 5.03 1.51 2.13
C ASP A 95 4.20 2.43 3.04
N ARG A 96 4.31 3.75 2.84
CA ARG A 96 3.56 4.75 3.59
C ARG A 96 2.09 4.90 3.15
N LEU A 97 1.71 4.38 1.99
CA LEU A 97 0.32 4.31 1.54
C LEU A 97 -0.37 3.04 2.02
N LEU A 98 0.30 1.89 1.90
CA LEU A 98 -0.27 0.58 2.21
C LEU A 98 -0.04 0.17 3.66
N LYS A 99 -0.70 0.88 4.58
CA LYS A 99 -0.76 0.53 6.01
C LYS A 99 -2.16 0.07 6.42
N TYR A 100 -2.23 -0.91 7.31
CA TYR A 100 -3.50 -1.32 7.93
C TYR A 100 -4.16 -0.17 8.68
N ASP A 101 -3.36 0.50 9.51
CA ASP A 101 -3.81 1.66 10.24
C ASP A 101 -4.06 2.83 9.30
N HIS A 102 -5.34 3.17 9.14
CA HIS A 102 -5.78 4.24 8.27
C HIS A 102 -5.27 5.62 8.70
N GLN A 103 -4.97 5.82 9.99
CA GLN A 103 -4.37 7.06 10.49
C GLN A 103 -2.86 7.16 10.24
N ALA A 104 -2.20 6.03 9.93
CA ALA A 104 -0.78 6.00 9.63
C ALA A 104 -0.47 6.19 8.14
N ARG A 105 -1.51 6.26 7.30
CA ARG A 105 -1.37 6.49 5.86
C ARG A 105 -1.07 7.96 5.60
N LEU A 106 -0.27 8.23 4.57
CA LEU A 106 -0.08 9.59 4.08
C LEU A 106 -1.43 10.22 3.71
N THR A 107 -1.58 11.48 4.06
CA THR A 107 -2.61 12.36 3.48
C THR A 107 -2.26 12.71 2.03
N CYS A 108 -3.23 13.22 1.26
CA CYS A 108 -2.95 13.69 -0.12
C CYS A 108 -1.83 14.73 -0.16
N GLN A 109 -1.81 15.67 0.80
CA GLN A 109 -0.80 16.73 0.86
C GLN A 109 0.60 16.17 1.13
N GLU A 110 0.72 15.25 2.10
CA GLU A 110 1.99 14.60 2.41
C GLU A 110 2.46 13.71 1.25
N ALA A 111 1.53 13.04 0.57
CA ALA A 111 1.82 12.24 -0.61
C ALA A 111 2.39 13.09 -1.76
N MET A 112 1.79 14.24 -2.05
CA MET A 112 2.30 15.18 -3.07
C MET A 112 3.67 15.78 -2.68
N ALA A 113 3.93 15.94 -1.38
CA ALA A 113 5.21 16.43 -0.89
C ALA A 113 6.33 15.37 -0.92
N HIS A 114 6.00 14.09 -1.10
CA HIS A 114 6.94 12.98 -1.01
C HIS A 114 8.12 13.09 -2.01
N PRO A 115 9.35 12.68 -1.64
CA PRO A 115 10.53 12.75 -2.51
C PRO A 115 10.38 12.04 -3.86
N TYR A 116 9.51 11.02 -3.93
CA TYR A 116 9.16 10.34 -5.18
C TYR A 116 8.68 11.32 -6.27
N PHE A 117 8.04 12.44 -5.90
CA PHE A 117 7.54 13.45 -6.83
C PHE A 117 8.52 14.63 -7.03
N ASP A 118 9.70 14.65 -6.41
CA ASP A 118 10.68 15.73 -6.59
C ASP A 118 11.04 15.99 -8.06
N PRO A 119 11.29 14.95 -8.91
CA PRO A 119 11.56 15.17 -10.33
C PRO A 119 10.39 15.78 -11.11
N VAL A 120 9.15 15.58 -10.65
CA VAL A 120 7.95 16.16 -11.27
C VAL A 120 7.82 17.63 -10.87
N LYS A 121 7.97 17.92 -9.57
CA LYS A 121 7.94 19.30 -9.02
C LYS A 121 9.01 20.19 -9.67
N ALA A 122 10.20 19.65 -9.89
CA ALA A 122 11.29 20.36 -10.57
C ALA A 122 10.95 20.71 -12.03
N LYS A 123 10.23 19.84 -12.75
CA LYS A 123 9.81 20.10 -14.14
C LYS A 123 8.67 21.11 -14.23
N GLU A 124 7.72 21.08 -13.29
CA GLU A 124 6.63 22.06 -13.22
C GLU A 124 7.16 23.47 -12.92
N GLY A 125 8.09 23.61 -11.97
CA GLY A 125 8.74 24.89 -11.66
C GLY A 125 9.50 25.50 -12.83
N ASN A 126 10.01 24.67 -13.75
CA ASN A 126 10.72 25.12 -14.95
C ASN A 126 9.80 25.43 -16.14
N SER A 127 8.54 24.97 -16.11
CA SER A 127 7.57 25.18 -17.19
C SER A 127 6.77 26.47 -17.06
N GLY A 128 6.83 27.13 -15.89
CA GLY A 128 6.20 28.44 -15.63
C GLY A 128 7.12 29.65 -15.82
N ALA A 129 8.35 29.45 -16.33
CA ALA A 129 9.37 30.49 -16.49
C ALA A 129 9.70 30.81 -17.97
N VAL A 130 8.76 30.58 -18.89
CA VAL A 130 8.90 30.90 -20.32
C VAL A 130 7.79 31.83 -20.77
#